data_AF-A0A963SCZ2-F1
#
_entry.id   AF-A0A963SCZ2-F1
#
_cell.length_a   1.000
_cell.length_b   1.000
_cell.length_c   1.000
_cell.angle_alpha   90.00
_cell.angle_beta   90.00
_cell.angle_gamma   90.00
#
_symmetry.space_group_name_H-M   'P 1'
#
loop_
_entity.id
_entity.type
_entity.pdbx_description
1 polymer ?
#
loop_
_entity_poly.entity_id
_entity_poly.type
_entity_poly.pdbx_seq_one_letter_code
_entity_poly.pdbx_strand_id
1 'polypeptide(L)'
;DNPRGEDAGDIRREVLSGAGDNAIEIGDRREAIAHAIGQAEKDDIVLVAGKGHEEGQIIGSGADMRVLPFNDVEVARECASQRGRQGE
;
A
#
# COMPACT_ATOMS: atom_id res chain seq x y z
N ASP A 1 -0.24 0.37 5.93
CA ASP A 1 -1.02 0.28 7.17
C ASP A 1 -0.59 1.39 8.11
N ASN A 2 -1.15 1.47 9.31
CA ASN A 2 -0.85 2.43 10.35
C ASN A 2 0.22 1.84 11.30
N PRO A 3 1.53 2.09 11.08
CA PRO A 3 2.58 1.53 11.93
C PRO A 3 2.54 2.08 13.36
N ARG A 4 1.83 3.19 13.61
CA ARG A 4 1.77 3.84 14.94
C ARG A 4 3.19 4.03 15.47
N GLY A 5 3.49 3.53 16.68
CA GLY A 5 4.80 3.66 17.31
C GLY A 5 5.81 2.56 16.95
N GLU A 6 5.43 1.57 16.14
CA GLU A 6 6.30 0.46 15.76
C GLU A 6 7.13 0.79 14.52
N ASP A 7 8.30 0.15 14.39
CA ASP A 7 9.06 0.23 13.15
C ASP A 7 8.32 -0.52 12.04
N ALA A 8 7.96 0.22 10.98
CA ALA A 8 7.20 -0.35 9.88
C ALA A 8 7.97 -1.47 9.16
N GLY A 9 9.31 -1.44 9.16
CA GLY A 9 10.14 -2.50 8.59
C GLY A 9 10.10 -3.78 9.41
N ASP A 10 10.06 -3.67 10.73
CA ASP A 10 9.94 -4.82 11.63
C ASP A 10 8.63 -5.58 11.37
N ILE A 11 7.49 -4.86 11.35
CA ILE A 11 6.17 -5.44 11.03
C ILE A 11 6.20 -6.12 9.66
N ARG A 12 6.77 -5.48 8.64
CA ARG A 12 6.84 -6.07 7.29
C ARG A 12 7.69 -7.34 7.28
N ARG A 13 8.83 -7.37 7.97
CA ARG A 13 9.69 -8.57 8.05
C ARG A 13 8.95 -9.75 8.69
N GLU A 14 8.16 -9.50 9.73
CA GLU A 14 7.33 -10.54 10.34
C GLU A 14 6.28 -11.08 9.35
N VAL A 15 5.60 -10.21 8.61
CA VAL A 15 4.65 -10.63 7.56
C VAL A 15 5.34 -11.43 6.47
N LEU A 16 6.50 -10.98 5.98
CA LEU A 16 7.28 -11.67 4.95
C LEU A 16 7.67 -13.09 5.35
N SER A 17 7.96 -13.32 6.63
CA SER A 17 8.32 -14.65 7.13
C SER A 17 7.21 -15.71 6.90
N GLY A 18 5.96 -15.28 6.76
CA GLY A 18 4.81 -16.15 6.46
C GLY A 18 4.26 -16.04 5.03
N ALA A 19 4.78 -15.13 4.20
CA ALA A 19 4.20 -14.79 2.89
C ALA A 19 4.68 -15.68 1.73
N GLY A 20 5.77 -16.44 1.93
CA GLY A 20 6.37 -17.32 0.92
C GLY A 20 7.26 -16.59 -0.08
N ASP A 21 7.87 -17.35 -0.99
CA ASP A 21 8.99 -16.87 -1.84
C ASP A 21 8.58 -15.86 -2.93
N ASN A 22 7.29 -15.75 -3.24
CA ASN A 22 6.77 -14.83 -4.26
C ASN A 22 6.38 -13.47 -3.68
N ALA A 23 6.61 -13.23 -2.39
CA ALA A 23 6.27 -11.97 -1.75
C ALA A 23 7.26 -10.87 -2.16
N ILE A 24 6.71 -9.70 -2.49
CA ILE A 24 7.50 -8.50 -2.81
C ILE A 24 7.28 -7.48 -1.70
N GLU A 25 8.36 -7.06 -1.02
CA GLU A 25 8.31 -6.01 -0.01
C GLU A 25 8.47 -4.64 -0.66
N ILE A 26 7.48 -3.76 -0.46
CA ILE A 26 7.58 -2.34 -0.79
C ILE A 26 7.13 -1.53 0.43
N GLY A 27 8.03 -0.69 0.94
CA GLY A 27 7.79 0.05 2.18
C GLY A 27 6.79 1.21 2.04
N ASP A 28 6.82 1.90 0.90
CA ASP A 28 5.87 2.97 0.61
C ASP A 28 4.54 2.41 0.09
N ARG A 29 3.43 2.87 0.67
CA ARG A 29 2.10 2.33 0.35
C ARG A 29 1.63 2.73 -1.05
N ARG A 30 1.95 3.94 -1.52
CA ARG A 30 1.58 4.40 -2.86
C ARG A 30 2.39 3.64 -3.91
N GLU A 31 3.68 3.45 -3.68
CA GLU A 31 4.55 2.64 -4.54
C GLU A 31 4.08 1.19 -4.61
N ALA A 32 3.71 0.58 -3.47
CA ALA A 32 3.19 -0.79 -3.44
C ALA A 32 1.92 -0.94 -4.29
N ILE A 33 0.98 0.00 -4.18
CA ILE A 33 -0.25 0.01 -4.99
C ILE A 33 0.08 0.20 -6.47
N ALA A 34 0.95 1.15 -6.80
CA ALA A 34 1.36 1.42 -8.18
C ALA A 34 2.03 0.20 -8.81
N HIS A 35 2.90 -0.48 -8.06
CA HIS A 35 3.59 -1.68 -8.50
C HIS A 35 2.62 -2.83 -8.77
N ALA A 36 1.69 -3.11 -7.84
CA ALA A 36 0.69 -4.15 -8.00
C ALA A 36 -0.22 -3.89 -9.22
N ILE A 37 -0.68 -2.65 -9.39
CA ILE A 37 -1.49 -2.24 -10.55
C ILE A 37 -0.67 -2.31 -11.84
N GLY A 38 0.62 -1.99 -11.81
CA GLY A 38 1.50 -2.06 -12.98
C GLY A 38 1.74 -3.49 -13.46
N GLN A 39 1.77 -4.46 -12.55
CA GLN A 39 2.00 -5.87 -12.87
C GLN A 39 0.74 -6.63 -13.32
N ALA A 40 -0.44 -6.25 -12.86
CA ALA A 40 -1.69 -6.98 -13.12
C ALA A 40 -1.99 -7.10 -14.63
N GLU A 41 -2.44 -8.23 -15.16
CA GLU A 41 -2.92 -8.32 -16.54
C GLU A 41 -4.41 -7.95 -16.67
N LYS A 42 -4.94 -7.98 -17.90
CA LYS A 42 -6.31 -7.53 -18.24
C LYS A 42 -7.40 -8.19 -17.38
N ASP A 43 -7.20 -9.44 -16.99
CA ASP A 43 -8.20 -10.24 -16.30
C ASP A 43 -7.81 -10.53 -14.83
N ASP A 44 -6.75 -9.89 -14.34
CA ASP A 44 -6.30 -9.99 -12.95
C ASP A 44 -7.13 -9.11 -12.01
N ILE A 45 -7.21 -9.53 -10.75
CA ILE A 45 -7.82 -8.76 -9.66
C ILE A 45 -6.74 -8.35 -8.67
N VAL A 46 -6.61 -7.04 -8.44
CA VAL A 46 -5.77 -6.49 -7.38
C VAL A 46 -6.62 -6.18 -6.15
N LEU A 47 -6.36 -6.85 -5.03
CA LEU A 47 -6.98 -6.58 -3.73
C LEU A 47 -6.05 -5.72 -2.86
N VAL A 48 -6.48 -4.50 -2.53
CA VAL A 48 -5.80 -3.67 -1.53
C VAL A 48 -6.49 -3.84 -0.18
N ALA A 49 -5.82 -4.51 0.76
CA ALA A 49 -6.35 -4.79 2.09
C ALA A 49 -5.72 -3.89 3.19
N GLY A 50 -6.38 -3.83 4.36
CA GLY A 50 -5.88 -3.16 5.56
C GLY A 50 -6.70 -1.92 5.95
N LYS A 51 -6.62 -0.83 5.17
CA LYS A 51 -7.17 0.49 5.58
C LYS A 51 -8.66 0.70 5.28
N GLY A 52 -9.23 0.06 4.27
CA GLY A 52 -10.63 0.32 3.88
C GLY A 52 -10.88 1.79 3.49
N HIS A 53 -11.90 2.43 4.07
CA HIS A 53 -12.27 3.83 3.82
C HIS A 53 -11.49 4.84 4.67
N GLU A 54 -10.38 4.45 5.31
CA GLU A 54 -9.56 5.41 6.07
C GLU A 54 -8.85 6.40 5.13
N GLU A 55 -8.96 7.70 5.46
CA GLU A 55 -8.39 8.81 4.68
C GLU A 55 -7.03 9.31 5.21
N GLY A 56 -6.47 8.64 6.22
CA GLY A 56 -5.20 9.03 6.82
C GLY A 56 -4.38 7.85 7.32
N GLN A 57 -3.06 7.97 7.24
CA GLN A 57 -2.10 7.00 7.75
C GLN A 57 -1.48 7.51 9.06
N ILE A 58 -1.63 6.71 10.12
CA ILE A 58 -1.13 7.06 11.45
C ILE A 58 0.33 6.62 11.59
N ILE A 59 1.21 7.57 11.91
CA ILE A 59 2.64 7.36 12.12
C ILE A 59 3.04 7.97 13.47
N GLY A 60 3.87 7.27 14.23
CA GLY A 60 4.28 7.66 15.58
C GLY A 60 3.25 7.27 16.66
N SER A 61 3.61 7.56 17.90
CA SER A 61 2.76 7.34 19.08
C SER A 61 2.94 8.47 20.09
N GLY A 62 1.96 8.69 20.96
CA GLY A 62 2.04 9.71 22.00
C GLY A 62 2.15 11.13 21.43
N ALA A 63 3.11 11.91 21.92
CA ALA A 63 3.32 13.29 21.49
C ALA A 63 3.81 13.41 20.03
N ASP A 64 4.42 12.35 19.49
CA ASP A 64 4.97 12.32 18.12
C ASP A 64 3.99 11.72 17.10
N MET A 65 2.74 11.44 17.50
CA MET A 65 1.72 10.90 16.60
C MET A 65 1.29 11.94 15.56
N ARG A 66 1.33 11.56 14.29
CA ARG A 66 0.82 12.34 13.17
C ARG A 66 -0.03 11.48 12.24
N VAL A 67 -1.00 12.13 11.60
CA VAL A 67 -1.85 11.53 10.58
C VAL A 67 -1.48 12.18 9.24
N LEU A 68 -0.92 11.40 8.33
CA LEU A 68 -0.63 11.86 6.97
C LEU A 68 -1.84 11.54 6.09
N PRO A 69 -2.32 12.48 5.24
CA PRO A 69 -3.41 12.19 4.31
C PRO A 69 -3.04 11.02 3.39
N PHE A 70 -3.87 9.99 3.35
CA PHE A 70 -3.67 8.83 2.49
C PHE A 70 -4.98 8.06 2.31
N ASN A 71 -5.41 7.86 1.06
CA ASN A 71 -6.60 7.09 0.72
C ASN A 71 -6.27 6.04 -0.35
N ASP A 72 -6.44 4.76 -0.02
CA ASP A 72 -6.16 3.64 -0.94
C ASP A 72 -6.99 3.73 -2.24
N VAL A 73 -8.25 4.16 -2.14
CA VAL A 73 -9.17 4.24 -3.28
C VAL A 73 -8.74 5.31 -4.28
N GLU A 74 -8.34 6.48 -3.77
CA GLU A 74 -7.86 7.57 -4.61
C GLU A 74 -6.58 7.17 -5.33
N VAL A 75 -5.61 6.63 -4.59
CA VAL A 75 -4.33 6.18 -5.15
C VAL A 75 -4.54 5.09 -6.20
N ALA A 76 -5.38 4.09 -5.93
CA ALA A 76 -5.65 3.01 -6.87
C ALA A 76 -6.31 3.54 -8.17
N ARG A 77 -7.26 4.48 -8.05
CA ARG A 77 -7.90 5.12 -9.21
C ARG A 77 -6.91 5.93 -10.05
N GLU A 78 -6.00 6.67 -9.41
CA GLU A 78 -4.95 7.43 -10.10
C GLU A 78 -4.04 6.50 -10.91
N CYS A 79 -3.51 5.45 -10.27
CA CYS A 79 -2.62 4.49 -10.90
C CYS A 79 -3.29 3.74 -12.07
N ALA A 80 -4.52 3.26 -11.87
CA ALA A 80 -5.26 2.56 -12.93
C ALA A 80 -5.58 3.46 -14.13
N SER A 81 -5.93 4.73 -13.88
CA SER A 81 -6.22 5.70 -14.95
C SER A 81 -4.99 6.04 -15.78
N GLN A 82 -3.82 6.17 -15.14
CA GLN A 82 -2.56 6.43 -15.85
C GLN A 82 -2.15 5.25 -16.75
N ARG A 83 -2.39 4.02 -16.27
CA ARG A 83 -2.09 2.81 -17.04
C ARG A 83 -2.98 2.68 -18.28
N GLY A 84 -4.28 2.99 -18.16
CA GLY A 84 -5.20 2.98 -19.30
C GLY A 84 -4.78 3.92 -20.43
N ARG A 85 -4.13 5.05 -20.10
CA ARG A 85 -3.63 6.03 -21.09
C ARG A 85 -2.30 5.64 -21.75
N GLN A 86 -1.56 4.69 -21.18
CA GLN A 86 -0.28 4.22 -21.73
C GLN A 86 -0.43 2.97 -22.61
N GLY A 87 -1.60 2.33 -22.57
CA GLY A 87 -1.93 1.14 -23.38
C GLY A 87 -2.74 1.42 -24.64
N GLU A 88 -3.02 2.69 -24.96
CA GLU A 88 -3.55 3.17 -26.25
C GLU A 88 -2.39 3.64 -27.15
#